data_AF-A0AAU3UV86-F1
#
_entry.id   AF-A0AAU3UV86-F1
#
_cell.length_a   1.000
_cell.length_b   1.000
_cell.length_c   1.000
_cell.angle_alpha   90.00
_cell.angle_beta   90.00
_cell.angle_gamma   90.00
#
_symmetry.space_group_name_H-M   'P 1'
#
loop_
_entity.id
_entity.type
_entity.pdbx_description
1 polymer ?
#
loop_
_entity_poly.entity_id
_entity_poly.type
_entity_poly.pdbx_seq_one_letter_code
_entity_poly.pdbx_strand_id
1 'polypeptide(L)'
;MGDIWRTTHAVIVVIGRPRPLPPSMRWHTAVGFLPSLDSPDMRLWLHRHLDPEGPMEAVFVVPVHVCPPIVMQLPHREVCVPAGEYTLFTTALAPPRPPPIGS
;
A
#
# COMPACT_ATOMS: atom_id res chain seq x y z
N MET A 1 8.15 8.36 24.86
CA MET A 1 6.92 7.78 24.28
C MET A 1 7.34 7.03 23.04
N GLY A 2 7.54 5.72 23.15
CA GLY A 2 7.83 4.86 22.00
C GLY A 2 6.52 4.23 21.57
N ASP A 3 5.95 4.71 20.47
CA ASP A 3 4.79 4.06 19.87
C ASP A 3 5.18 2.62 19.55
N ILE A 4 4.49 1.69 20.19
CA ILE A 4 4.65 0.26 19.97
C ILE A 4 4.10 0.01 18.57
N TRP A 5 5.00 -0.10 17.59
CA TRP A 5 4.72 -0.53 16.22
C TRP A 5 4.14 -1.95 16.29
N ARG A 6 2.85 -2.07 16.59
CA ARG A 6 2.14 -3.35 16.52
C ARG A 6 2.10 -3.74 15.05
N THR A 7 2.48 -4.98 14.79
CA THR A 7 2.46 -5.70 13.49
C THR A 7 1.10 -5.67 12.76
N THR A 8 0.08 -5.05 13.34
CA THR A 8 -1.25 -4.83 12.74
C THR A 8 -1.28 -3.71 11.70
N HIS A 9 -0.33 -2.76 11.73
CA HIS A 9 -0.29 -1.59 10.83
C HIS A 9 0.80 -1.76 9.76
N ALA A 10 0.70 -2.83 8.97
CA ALA A 10 1.63 -3.11 7.89
C ALA A 10 0.94 -3.07 6.52
N VAL A 11 1.71 -2.66 5.52
CA VAL A 11 1.29 -2.63 4.12
C VAL A 11 2.27 -3.45 3.29
N ILE A 12 1.77 -3.98 2.19
CA ILE A 12 2.54 -4.66 1.16
C ILE A 12 2.72 -3.69 0.00
N VAL A 13 3.96 -3.33 -0.29
CA VAL A 13 4.36 -2.64 -1.52
C VAL A 13 4.65 -3.71 -2.56
N VAL A 14 3.91 -3.73 -3.65
CA VAL A 14 4.04 -4.75 -4.71
C VAL A 14 4.32 -4.10 -6.05
N ILE A 15 5.19 -4.72 -6.84
CA ILE A 15 5.53 -4.33 -8.20
C ILE A 15 4.83 -5.28 -9.17
N GLY A 16 3.92 -4.73 -9.98
CA GLY A 16 3.18 -5.45 -11.00
C GLY A 16 1.76 -4.92 -11.16
N ARG A 17 1.09 -5.28 -12.25
CA ARG A 17 -0.33 -4.98 -12.44
C ARG A 17 -1.15 -6.01 -11.66
N PRO A 18 -1.85 -5.62 -10.60
CA PRO A 18 -2.63 -6.60 -9.89
C PRO A 18 -3.88 -6.89 -10.73
N ARG A 19 -4.12 -8.17 -11.02
CA ARG A 19 -5.39 -8.65 -11.63
C ARG A 19 -6.51 -8.66 -10.55
N PRO A 20 -7.80 -8.81 -10.94
CA PRO A 20 -8.93 -8.06 -10.37
C PRO A 20 -8.93 -7.99 -8.84
N LEU A 21 -9.08 -6.78 -8.33
CA LEU A 21 -8.18 -6.26 -7.32
C LEU A 21 -8.81 -6.17 -5.91
N PRO A 22 -8.12 -6.63 -4.85
CA PRO A 22 -8.33 -6.16 -3.47
C PRO A 22 -8.24 -4.62 -3.35
N PRO A 23 -8.66 -4.03 -2.21
CA PRO A 23 -8.45 -2.61 -1.93
C PRO A 23 -6.94 -2.27 -2.04
N SER A 24 -6.57 -1.55 -3.09
CA SER A 24 -5.18 -1.21 -3.40
C SER A 24 -5.08 0.20 -3.96
N MET A 25 -3.92 0.82 -3.79
CA MET A 25 -3.65 2.17 -4.24
C MET A 25 -2.34 2.24 -5.02
N ARG A 26 -2.33 3.01 -6.11
CA ARG A 26 -1.10 3.28 -6.87
C ARG A 26 -0.09 3.99 -5.96
N TRP A 27 1.19 3.65 -6.11
CA TRP A 27 2.29 4.19 -5.29
C TRP A 27 2.24 5.71 -5.10
N HIS A 28 2.13 6.49 -6.19
CA HIS A 28 2.12 7.96 -6.14
C HIS A 28 1.01 8.53 -5.25
N THR A 29 -0.14 7.86 -5.19
CA THR A 29 -1.25 8.27 -4.33
C THR A 29 -1.03 7.75 -2.91
N ALA A 30 -0.53 6.52 -2.77
CA ALA A 30 -0.31 5.88 -1.47
C ALA A 30 0.70 6.63 -0.60
N VAL A 31 1.80 7.13 -1.19
CA VAL A 31 2.83 7.90 -0.44
C VAL A 31 2.27 9.21 0.14
N GLY A 32 1.19 9.74 -0.41
CA GLY A 32 0.49 10.91 0.17
C GLY A 32 -0.21 10.60 1.49
N PHE A 33 -0.58 9.33 1.72
CA PHE A 33 -1.17 8.86 2.99
C PHE A 33 -0.15 8.16 3.88
N LEU A 34 0.89 7.57 3.28
CA LEU A 34 1.94 6.79 3.93
C LEU A 34 3.33 7.39 3.64
N PRO A 35 3.62 8.62 4.13
CA PRO A 35 4.92 9.25 3.90
C PRO A 35 6.09 8.41 4.44
N SER A 36 5.86 7.54 5.44
CA SER A 36 6.89 6.62 5.94
C SER A 36 7.38 5.60 4.90
N LEU A 37 6.63 5.36 3.82
CA LEU A 37 7.07 4.51 2.71
C LEU A 37 8.16 5.18 1.86
N ASP A 38 8.20 6.51 1.81
CA ASP A 38 9.11 7.26 0.93
C ASP A 38 10.52 7.39 1.53
N SER A 39 11.05 6.27 2.01
CA SER A 39 12.39 6.16 2.60
C SER A 39 13.46 5.87 1.53
N PRO A 40 14.72 6.27 1.77
CA PRO A 40 15.83 5.91 0.87
C PRO A 40 15.94 4.41 0.60
N ASP A 41 15.71 3.58 1.62
CA ASP A 41 15.76 2.12 1.50
C ASP A 41 14.64 1.56 0.62
N MET A 42 13.44 2.16 0.67
CA MET A 42 12.34 1.77 -0.19
C MET A 42 12.60 2.22 -1.63
N ARG A 43 13.05 3.45 -1.85
CA ARG A 43 13.43 3.96 -3.18
C ARG A 43 14.51 3.09 -3.81
N LEU A 44 15.55 2.72 -3.06
CA LEU A 44 16.61 1.84 -3.54
C LEU A 44 16.10 0.42 -3.86
N TRP A 45 15.13 -0.08 -3.10
CA TRP A 45 14.48 -1.36 -3.41
C TRP A 45 13.64 -1.26 -4.69
N LEU A 46 12.86 -0.20 -4.85
CA LEU A 46 12.08 0.08 -6.06
C LEU A 46 12.99 0.18 -7.28
N HIS A 47 14.08 0.96 -7.22
CA HIS A 47 15.05 1.08 -8.32
C HIS A 47 15.69 -0.24 -8.74
N ARG A 48 15.83 -1.20 -7.83
CA ARG A 48 16.42 -2.53 -8.14
C ARG A 48 15.46 -3.48 -8.85
N HIS A 49 14.16 -3.25 -8.73
CA HIS A 49 13.13 -4.16 -9.23
C HIS A 49 12.25 -3.55 -10.32
N LEU A 50 12.19 -2.23 -10.37
CA LEU A 50 11.61 -1.51 -11.49
C LEU A 50 12.60 -1.52 -12.65
N ASP A 51 12.07 -1.83 -13.83
CA ASP A 51 12.76 -1.53 -15.07
C ASP A 51 12.97 0.00 -15.13
N PRO A 52 14.20 0.50 -15.39
CA PRO A 52 14.44 1.93 -15.58
C PRO A 52 13.59 2.54 -16.71
N GLU A 53 13.12 1.74 -17.67
CA GLU A 53 12.20 2.15 -18.74
C GLU A 53 10.72 1.89 -18.36
N GLY A 54 10.46 1.30 -17.19
CA GLY A 54 9.15 0.89 -16.72
C GLY A 54 8.39 2.00 -15.96
N PRO A 55 7.06 2.06 -16.07
CA PRO A 55 6.28 3.09 -15.39
C PRO A 55 6.16 2.78 -13.88
N MET A 56 6.47 3.77 -13.02
CA MET A 56 6.28 3.68 -11.55
C MET A 56 4.81 3.47 -11.15
N GLU A 57 3.91 3.72 -12.09
CA GLU A 57 2.49 3.35 -12.06
C GLU A 57 2.23 1.84 -11.89
N ALA A 58 3.23 0.98 -12.10
CA ALA A 58 3.16 -0.47 -11.85
C ALA A 58 3.34 -0.85 -10.38
N VAL A 59 3.57 0.11 -9.48
CA VAL A 59 3.72 -0.15 -8.03
C VAL A 59 2.41 0.13 -7.31
N PHE A 60 1.99 -0.81 -6.47
CA PHE A 60 0.76 -0.73 -5.69
C PHE A 60 1.04 -0.97 -4.22
N VAL A 61 0.22 -0.37 -3.37
CA VAL A 61 0.25 -0.56 -1.92
C VAL A 61 -1.07 -1.19 -1.49
N VAL A 62 -0.99 -2.25 -0.71
CA VAL A 62 -2.11 -3.04 -0.22
C VAL A 62 -1.99 -3.19 1.29
N PRO A 63 -3.06 -3.02 2.09
CA PRO A 63 -2.99 -3.33 3.52
C PRO A 63 -2.74 -4.83 3.72
N VAL A 64 -1.83 -5.21 4.63
CA VAL A 64 -1.42 -6.61 4.81
C VAL A 64 -2.60 -7.55 5.09
N HIS A 65 -3.57 -7.09 5.88
CA HIS A 65 -4.71 -7.89 6.33
C HIS A 65 -5.74 -8.22 5.22
N VAL A 66 -5.71 -7.50 4.10
CA VAL A 66 -6.56 -7.77 2.91
C VAL A 66 -5.72 -8.17 1.70
N CYS A 67 -4.43 -8.42 1.88
CA CYS A 67 -3.54 -8.82 0.81
C CYS A 67 -3.83 -10.27 0.40
N PRO A 68 -4.31 -10.53 -0.83
CA PRO A 68 -4.59 -11.88 -1.27
C PRO A 68 -3.29 -12.63 -1.58
N PRO A 69 -3.26 -13.97 -1.46
CA PRO A 69 -2.06 -14.77 -1.72
C PRO A 69 -1.44 -14.56 -3.10
N ILE A 70 -2.24 -14.21 -4.11
CA ILE A 70 -1.76 -13.93 -5.47
C ILE A 70 -0.84 -12.70 -5.54
N VAL A 71 -1.05 -11.70 -4.69
CA VAL A 71 -0.18 -10.52 -4.59
C VAL A 71 1.18 -10.91 -4.01
N MET A 72 1.22 -11.88 -3.11
CA MET A 72 2.46 -12.40 -2.51
C MET A 72 3.32 -13.21 -3.51
N GLN A 73 2.79 -13.55 -4.69
CA GLN A 73 3.56 -14.19 -5.76
C GLN A 73 4.33 -13.19 -6.65
N LEU A 74 4.01 -11.90 -6.54
CA LEU A 74 4.69 -10.81 -7.25
C LEU A 74 5.90 -10.31 -6.42
N PRO A 75 6.87 -9.61 -7.03
CA PRO A 75 7.89 -8.90 -6.26
C PRO A 75 7.25 -7.92 -5.30
N HIS A 76 7.40 -8.15 -4.00
CA HIS A 76 6.73 -7.38 -2.96
C HIS A 76 7.63 -7.18 -1.73
N ARG A 77 7.24 -6.22 -0.89
CA ARG A 77 7.88 -5.93 0.39
C ARG A 77 6.82 -5.55 1.43
N GLU A 78 6.87 -6.21 2.58
CA GLU A 78 6.07 -5.82 3.74
C GLU A 78 6.75 -4.70 4.51
N VAL A 79 5.98 -3.69 4.89
CA VAL A 79 6.46 -2.48 5.55
C VAL A 79 5.52 -2.12 6.69
N CYS A 80 6.07 -2.03 7.90
CA CYS A 80 5.36 -1.45 9.03
C CYS A 80 5.29 0.06 8.88
N VAL A 81 4.11 0.63 9.10
CA VAL A 81 3.87 2.08 9.01
C VAL A 81 3.25 2.59 10.32
N PRO A 82 3.36 3.89 10.62
CA PRO A 82 2.70 4.47 11.79
C PRO A 82 1.19 4.25 11.75
N ALA A 83 0.58 4.02 12.92
CA ALA A 83 -0.86 3.72 13.01
C ALA A 83 -1.74 4.85 12.43
N GLY A 84 -1.33 6.11 12.58
CA GLY A 84 -2.04 7.27 12.01
C GLY A 84 -2.04 7.27 10.48
N GLU A 85 -0.87 7.06 9.87
CA GLU A 85 -0.73 6.94 8.41
C GLU A 85 -1.56 5.76 7.88
N TYR A 86 -1.45 4.61 8.54
CA TYR A 86 -2.21 3.42 8.18
C TYR A 86 -3.72 3.67 8.20
N THR A 87 -4.24 4.34 9.23
CA THR A 87 -5.66 4.66 9.36
C THR A 87 -6.15 5.55 8.23
N LEU A 88 -5.38 6.59 7.88
CA LEU A 88 -5.69 7.48 6.76
C LEU A 88 -5.72 6.70 5.44
N PHE A 89 -4.70 5.87 5.22
CA PHE A 89 -4.58 5.03 4.03
C PHE A 89 -5.76 4.06 3.88
N THR A 90 -6.10 3.30 4.92
CA THR A 90 -7.22 2.34 4.86
C THR A 90 -8.58 3.04 4.71
N THR A 91 -8.72 4.25 5.26
CA THR A 91 -9.93 5.06 5.08
C THR A 91 -10.07 5.52 3.63
N ALA A 92 -8.97 5.95 3.01
CA ALA A 92 -8.95 6.35 1.60
C ALA A 92 -9.19 5.18 0.63
N LEU A 93 -8.89 3.95 1.04
CA LEU A 93 -9.19 2.73 0.30
C LEU A 93 -10.65 2.26 0.41
N ALA A 94 -11.38 2.70 1.43
CA ALA A 94 -12.75 2.28 1.63
C ALA A 94 -13.64 2.81 0.48
N PRO A 95 -14.53 1.97 -0.08
CA PRO A 95 -15.48 2.46 -1.06
C PRO A 95 -16.36 3.56 -0.44
N PRO A 96 -16.78 4.57 -1.22
CA PRO A 96 -17.70 5.59 -0.72
C PRO A 96 -18.94 4.90 -0.16
N ARG A 97 -19.30 5.24 1.08
CA ARG A 97 -20.47 4.66 1.74
C ARG A 97 -21.69 4.96 0.86
N PRO A 98 -22.49 3.96 0.45
CA PRO A 98 -23.69 4.24 -0.33
C PRO A 98 -24.59 5.19 0.47
N PRO A 99 -25.25 6.16 -0.18
CA PRO A 99 -26.15 7.07 0.52
C PRO A 99 -27.23 6.26 1.24
N PRO A 100 -27.69 6.71 2.42
CA PRO A 100 -28.79 6.03 3.11
C PRO A 100 -29.99 5.98 2.16
N ILE A 101 -30.47 4.77 1.85
CA ILE A 101 -31.73 4.57 1.16
C ILE A 101 -32.81 5.03 2.14
N GLY A 102 -33.27 6.26 1.97
CA GLY A 102 -34.37 6.82 2.76
C GLY A 102 -35.61 5.93 2.61
N SER A 103 -36.16 5.54 3.76
CA SER A 103 -37.48 4.91 3.88
C SER A 103 -38.57 5.97 3.99
#